data_AF-A0A8J7XY46-F1
#
_entry.id   AF-A0A8J7XY46-F1
#
_cell.length_a   1.000
_cell.length_b   1.000
_cell.length_c   1.000
_cell.angle_alpha   90.00
_cell.angle_beta   90.00
_cell.angle_gamma   90.00
#
_symmetry.space_group_name_H-M   'P 1'
#
loop_
_entity.id
_entity.type
_entity.pdbx_description
1 polymer ?
#
loop_
_entity_poly.entity_id
_entity_poly.type
_entity_poly.pdbx_seq_one_letter_code
_entity_poly.pdbx_strand_id
1 'polypeptide(L)' 'MNTLLFGIGILVILIGILALFVPSITKVINIPGNEKIKAIGAIIVGIILTAIGYIYG' A
#
# COMPACT_ATOMS: atom_id res chain seq x y z
N MET A 1 14.54 -4.81 -13.64
CA MET A 1 13.91 -4.70 -12.31
C MET A 1 14.14 -3.29 -11.78
N ASN A 2 13.08 -2.52 -11.56
CA ASN A 2 13.20 -1.15 -11.05
C ASN A 2 13.11 -1.19 -9.52
N THR A 3 14.29 -1.27 -8.91
CA THR A 3 14.46 -1.44 -7.46
C THR A 3 13.80 -0.34 -6.63
N LEU A 4 13.72 0.88 -7.16
CA LEU A 4 13.04 1.99 -6.47
C LEU A 4 11.53 1.78 -6.40
N LEU A 5 10.91 1.44 -7.53
CA LEU A 5 9.46 1.24 -7.59
C LEU A 5 9.04 0.00 -6.77
N PHE A 6 9.85 -1.06 -6.83
CA PHE A 6 9.69 -2.26 -6.01
C PHE A 6 9.79 -1.94 -4.51
N GLY A 7 10.80 -1.18 -4.09
CA GLY A 7 10.97 -0.75 -2.70
C GLY A 7 9.82 0.11 -2.20
N ILE A 8 9.33 1.05 -3.01
CA ILE A 8 8.14 1.87 -2.68
C ILE A 8 6.91 0.98 -2.55
N GLY A 9 6.71 0.02 -3.45
CA GLY A 9 5.60 -0.93 -3.38
C GLY A 9 5.57 -1.70 -2.05
N ILE A 10 6.72 -2.22 -1.62
CA ILE A 10 6.86 -2.92 -0.33
C ILE A 10 6.54 -2.00 0.85
N LEU A 11 7.04 -0.76 0.85
CA LEU A 11 6.75 0.22 1.91
C LEU A 11 5.25 0.54 1.99
N VAL A 12 4.57 0.68 0.85
CA VAL A 12 3.13 0.91 0.79
C VAL A 12 2.36 -0.29 1.35
N ILE A 13 2.79 -1.53 1.07
CA ILE A 13 2.20 -2.75 1.65
C ILE A 13 2.35 -2.72 3.18
N LEU A 14 3.55 -2.42 3.69
CA LEU A 14 3.80 -2.34 5.13
C LEU A 14 2.93 -1.28 5.82
N ILE A 15 2.79 -0.10 5.22
CA ILE A 15 1.89 0.95 5.72
C ILE A 15 0.43 0.48 5.71
N GLY A 16 -0.01 -0.20 4.65
CA GLY A 16 -1.35 -0.78 4.56
C GLY A 16 -1.63 -1.84 5.63
N ILE A 17 -0.64 -2.71 5.93
CA ILE A 17 -0.74 -3.69 7.02
C ILE A 17 -0.80 -2.99 8.37
N LEU A 18 0.07 -2.02 8.64
CA LEU A 18 0.05 -1.24 9.89
C LEU A 18 -1.28 -0.49 10.07
N ALA A 19 -1.86 0.00 8.99
CA ALA A 19 -3.16 0.67 8.99
C ALA A 19 -4.33 -0.25 9.38
N LEU A 20 -4.19 -1.58 9.30
CA LEU A 20 -5.19 -2.52 9.83
C LEU A 20 -5.20 -2.57 11.36
N PHE A 21 -4.06 -2.32 12.00
CA PHE A 21 -3.91 -2.35 13.46
C PHE A 21 -3.99 -0.96 14.10
N VAL A 22 -3.62 0.08 13.36
CA VAL A 22 -3.55 1.46 13.82
C VAL A 22 -4.45 2.34 12.95
N PRO A 23 -5.71 2.60 13.39
CA PRO A 23 -6.68 3.37 12.62
C PRO A 23 -6.23 4.79 12.28
N SER A 24 -5.36 5.39 13.09
CA SER A 24 -4.81 6.72 12.82
C SER A 24 -3.99 6.80 11.52
N ILE A 25 -3.41 5.69 11.05
CA ILE A 25 -2.70 5.63 9.77
C ILE A 25 -3.70 5.64 8.60
N THR A 26 -4.92 5.11 8.78
CA THR A 26 -5.95 5.19 7.73
C THR A 26 -6.42 6.61 7.45
N LYS A 27 -6.14 7.58 8.34
CA LYS A 27 -6.44 9.00 8.12
C LYS A 27 -5.57 9.63 7.02
N VAL A 28 -4.34 9.12 6.82
CA VAL A 28 -3.48 9.58 5.73
C VAL A 28 -3.90 8.95 4.40
N ILE A 29 -4.68 7.86 4.43
CA ILE A 29 -5.20 7.18 3.24
C ILE A 29 -6.55 7.79 2.86
N ASN A 30 -6.56 8.65 1.83
CA ASN A 30 -7.77 9.31 1.35
C ASN A 30 -8.57 8.43 0.37
N ILE A 31 -9.04 7.28 0.86
CA ILE A 31 -9.93 6.37 0.11
C ILE A 31 -11.33 6.43 0.76
N PRO A 32 -12.42 6.45 -0.02
CA PRO A 32 -13.78 6.36 0.53
C PRO A 32 -14.05 4.98 1.14
N GLY A 33 -14.76 4.95 2.26
CA GLY A 33 -15.12 3.71 2.97
C GLY A 33 -14.58 3.63 4.41
N ASN A 34 -14.81 2.49 5.04
CA ASN A 34 -14.40 2.23 6.43
C ASN A 34 -12.87 2.08 6.54
N GLU A 35 -12.29 2.30 7.72
CA GLU A 35 -10.86 2.23 8.02
C GLU A 35 -10.21 0.95 7.49
N LYS A 36 -10.89 -0.19 7.67
CA LYS A 36 -10.45 -1.49 7.13
C LYS A 36 -10.40 -1.53 5.60
N ILE A 37 -11.38 -0.92 4.92
CA ILE A 37 -11.43 -0.85 3.46
C ILE A 37 -10.30 0.04 2.94
N LYS A 38 -10.02 1.16 3.63
CA LYS A 38 -8.88 2.03 3.29
C LYS A 38 -7.55 1.31 3.41
N ALA A 39 -7.35 0.55 4.49
CA ALA A 39 -6.14 -0.24 4.72
C ALA A 39 -5.97 -1.33 3.64
N ILE A 40 -7.04 -2.08 3.33
CA ILE A 40 -7.04 -3.06 2.23
C ILE A 40 -6.72 -2.39 0.89
N GLY A 41 -7.30 -1.23 0.61
CA GLY A 41 -7.02 -0.45 -0.59
C GLY A 41 -5.54 -0.08 -0.71
N ALA A 42 -4.90 0.37 0.37
CA ALA A 42 -3.47 0.66 0.39
C ALA A 42 -2.62 -0.59 0.13
N ILE A 43 -2.99 -1.74 0.70
CA ILE A 43 -2.29 -3.03 0.44
C ILE A 43 -2.39 -3.39 -1.04
N ILE A 44 -3.58 -3.28 -1.65
CA ILE A 44 -3.78 -3.58 -3.06
C ILE A 44 -2.92 -2.68 -3.94
N VAL A 45 -2.90 -1.36 -3.66
CA VAL A 45 -2.06 -0.41 -4.40
C VAL A 45 -0.57 -0.76 -4.26
N GLY A 46 -0.12 -1.13 -3.06
CA GLY A 46 1.25 -1.56 -2.82
C GLY A 46 1.62 -2.83 -3.59
N ILE A 47 0.72 -3.82 -3.65
CA ILE A 47 0.90 -5.05 -4.46
C ILE A 47 1.03 -4.70 -5.94
N ILE A 48 0.17 -3.82 -6.46
CA ILE A 48 0.23 -3.39 -7.86
C ILE A 48 1.56 -2.69 -8.17
N LEU A 49 1.98 -1.76 -7.31
CA LEU A 49 3.27 -1.06 -7.47
C LEU A 49 4.45 -2.03 -7.42
N THR A 50 4.42 -3.01 -6.53
CA THR A 50 5.46 -4.05 -6.42
C THR A 50 5.50 -4.90 -7.68
N ALA A 51 4.34 -5.35 -8.18
CA ALA A 51 4.23 -6.14 -9.39
C ALA A 51 4.70 -5.36 -10.63
N ILE A 52 4.34 -4.08 -10.75
CA ILE A 52 4.81 -3.22 -11.84
C ILE A 52 6.32 -3.02 -11.76
N GLY A 53 6.86 -2.74 -10.57
CA GLY A 53 8.30 -2.55 -10.36
C GLY A 53 9.12 -3.81 -10.65
N TYR A 54 8.54 -4.99 -10.45
CA TYR A 54 9.16 -6.28 -10.75
C TYR A 54 9.07 -6.66 -12.24
N ILE A 55 7.89 -6.47 -12.87
CA ILE A 55 7.62 -6.92 -14.24
C ILE A 55 8.09 -5.91 -15.30
N TYR A 56 7.84 -4.63 -15.08
CA TYR A 56 8.08 -3.56 -16.06
C TYR A 56 9.29 -2.68 -15.73
N GLY A 57 9.84 -2.83 -14.53
CA GLY A 57 11.10 -2.19 -14.15
C GLY A 57 12.28 -3.06 -14.54
#